data_AF-A0AAD7VKZ3-F1
#
_entry.id   AF-A0AAD7VKZ3-F1
#
_cell.length_a   1.000
_cell.length_b   1.000
_cell.length_c   1.000
_cell.angle_alpha   90.00
_cell.angle_beta   90.00
_cell.angle_gamma   90.00
#
_symmetry.space_group_name_H-M   'P 1'
#
loop_
_entity.id
_entity.type
_entity.pdbx_description
1 polymer ?
#
loop_
_entity_poly.entity_id
_entity_poly.type
_entity_poly.pdbx_seq_one_letter_code
_entity_poly.pdbx_strand_id
1 'polypeptide(L)'
;MMEEILMPEENVDEKVPIFRNLETISIGYMEKLTKIWPQRINRDSFCGLSMLSIDSCDALVTIFPSNTVGKFQNLEKLRVMFCESVEQVFDLQCIDIETETGHGS
;
A
#
# COMPACT_ATOMS: atom_id res chain seq x y z
N MET A 1 19.05 8.13 -41.10
CA MET A 1 18.56 9.20 -40.22
C MET A 1 17.49 8.59 -39.34
N MET A 2 17.85 8.30 -38.10
CA MET A 2 16.94 7.93 -37.03
C MET A 2 17.13 9.04 -36.01
N GLU A 3 16.11 9.86 -35.81
CA GLU A 3 16.17 10.91 -34.80
C GLU A 3 16.16 10.21 -33.43
N GLU A 4 17.26 10.36 -32.70
CA GLU A 4 17.27 10.23 -31.25
C GLU A 4 16.32 11.30 -30.69
N ILE A 5 15.06 10.94 -30.50
CA ILE A 5 14.22 11.68 -29.58
C ILE A 5 14.63 11.19 -28.20
N LEU A 6 15.67 11.86 -27.66
CA LEU A 6 15.88 11.97 -26.23
C LEU A 6 14.50 12.31 -25.63
N MET A 7 13.88 11.33 -24.96
CA MET A 7 12.83 11.68 -24.01
C MET A 7 13.56 12.44 -22.90
N PRO A 8 13.20 13.70 -22.64
CA PRO A 8 13.85 14.48 -21.60
C PRO A 8 13.73 13.70 -20.29
N GLU A 9 14.77 13.79 -19.46
CA GLU A 9 14.75 13.32 -18.07
C GLU A 9 13.53 13.91 -17.36
N GLU A 10 12.37 13.25 -17.48
CA GLU A 10 11.36 13.36 -16.47
C GLU A 10 12.02 12.80 -15.24
N ASN A 11 12.28 13.70 -14.29
CA ASN A 11 12.71 13.43 -12.94
C ASN A 11 11.74 12.40 -12.36
N VAL A 12 11.99 11.11 -12.61
CA VAL A 12 11.36 10.03 -11.88
C VAL A 12 11.94 10.26 -10.50
N ASP A 13 11.14 10.84 -9.61
CA ASP A 13 11.27 10.63 -8.17
C ASP A 13 11.25 9.10 -7.97
N GLU A 14 12.35 8.44 -8.31
CA GLU A 14 12.64 7.06 -8.01
C GLU A 14 12.88 7.09 -6.51
N LYS A 15 11.77 7.17 -5.77
CA LYS A 15 11.78 7.33 -4.33
C LYS A 15 12.63 6.20 -3.81
N VAL A 16 13.78 6.58 -3.24
CA VAL A 16 14.73 5.66 -2.66
C VAL A 16 13.97 4.71 -1.73
N PRO A 17 14.15 3.39 -1.85
CA PRO A 17 13.44 2.46 -0.99
C PRO A 17 13.79 2.73 0.48
N ILE A 18 12.77 2.85 1.30
CA ILE A 18 12.88 3.18 2.72
C ILE A 18 12.51 1.96 3.57
N PHE A 19 13.11 1.87 4.75
CA PHE A 19 12.71 0.90 5.77
C PHE A 19 12.70 -0.57 5.28
N ARG A 20 13.67 -0.95 4.44
CA ARG A 20 13.76 -2.30 3.86
C ARG A 20 13.87 -3.42 4.91
N ASN A 21 14.57 -3.14 6.01
CA ASN A 21 14.79 -4.08 7.11
C ASN A 21 13.85 -3.86 8.30
N LEU A 22 12.82 -3.02 8.15
CA LEU A 22 11.88 -2.77 9.23
C LEU A 22 10.91 -3.95 9.33
N GLU A 23 11.03 -4.72 10.39
CA GLU A 23 10.22 -5.94 10.59
C GLU A 23 8.88 -5.68 11.28
N THR A 24 8.81 -4.67 12.15
CA THR A 24 7.62 -4.39 12.95
C THR A 24 7.27 -2.91 12.94
N ILE A 25 5.98 -2.62 12.72
CA ILE A 25 5.39 -1.29 12.91
C ILE A 25 4.33 -1.40 14.00
N SER A 26 4.42 -0.50 14.99
CA SER A 26 3.42 -0.36 16.05
C SER A 26 2.91 1.07 16.10
N ILE A 27 1.60 1.25 15.97
CA ILE A 27 0.91 2.54 15.97
C ILE A 27 -0.13 2.49 17.07
N GLY A 28 -0.11 3.46 17.98
CA GLY A 28 -0.97 3.47 19.16
C GLY A 28 -1.43 4.88 19.49
N TYR A 29 -2.68 5.03 19.96
CA TYR A 29 -3.20 6.27 20.56
C TYR A 29 -3.11 7.48 19.64
N MET A 30 -3.39 7.28 18.34
CA MET A 30 -3.34 8.34 17.33
C MET A 30 -4.75 8.73 16.89
N GLU A 31 -5.44 9.51 17.72
CA GLU A 31 -6.85 9.90 17.53
C GLU A 31 -7.16 10.59 16.19
N LYS A 32 -6.17 11.22 15.56
CA LYS A 32 -6.32 11.95 14.28
C LYS A 32 -5.71 11.23 13.08
N LEU A 33 -5.20 10.00 13.27
CA LEU A 33 -4.57 9.25 12.19
C LEU A 33 -5.60 8.70 11.23
N THR A 34 -5.62 9.24 10.01
CA THR A 34 -6.54 8.81 8.95
C THR A 34 -5.88 7.91 7.91
N LYS A 35 -4.54 7.92 7.81
CA LYS A 35 -3.75 7.13 6.85
C LYS A 35 -2.42 6.71 7.46
N ILE A 36 -2.08 5.43 7.31
CA ILE A 36 -0.79 4.89 7.78
C ILE A 36 0.29 5.08 6.71
N TRP A 37 -0.09 4.90 5.45
CA TRP A 37 0.86 4.80 4.35
C TRP A 37 0.89 6.06 3.48
N PRO A 38 2.04 6.42 2.91
CA PRO A 38 2.10 7.49 1.93
C PRO A 38 1.44 7.07 0.61
N GLN A 39 0.97 8.06 -0.17
CA GLN A 39 0.31 7.82 -1.46
C GLN A 39 1.18 7.04 -2.46
N ARG A 40 2.51 7.23 -2.40
CA ARG A 40 3.49 6.54 -3.24
C ARG A 40 4.51 5.85 -2.35
N ILE A 41 4.56 4.53 -2.44
CA ILE A 41 5.50 3.64 -1.76
C ILE A 41 6.27 2.90 -2.85
N ASN A 42 7.60 2.98 -2.81
CA ASN A 42 8.49 2.19 -3.66
C ASN A 42 8.26 0.68 -3.38
N ARG A 43 8.37 -0.16 -4.41
CA ARG A 43 8.12 -1.61 -4.31
C ARG A 43 9.01 -2.31 -3.28
N ASP A 44 10.24 -1.84 -3.13
CA ASP A 44 11.21 -2.42 -2.19
C ASP A 44 11.15 -1.78 -0.80
N SER A 45 10.32 -0.75 -0.61
CA SER A 45 10.09 -0.17 0.72
C SER A 45 9.29 -1.13 1.58
N PHE A 46 9.64 -1.21 2.88
CA PHE A 46 8.98 -2.08 3.85
C PHE A 46 8.98 -3.57 3.46
N CYS A 47 9.90 -4.00 2.58
CA CYS A 47 9.95 -5.40 2.15
C CYS A 47 10.19 -6.37 3.33
N GLY A 48 10.87 -5.95 4.40
CA GLY A 48 11.07 -6.78 5.60
C GLY A 48 9.91 -6.80 6.59
N LEU A 49 8.84 -6.03 6.37
CA LEU A 49 7.77 -5.87 7.35
C LEU A 49 6.98 -7.17 7.53
N SER A 50 7.06 -7.74 8.74
CA SER A 50 6.39 -8.98 9.13
C SER A 50 5.25 -8.78 10.12
N MET A 51 5.25 -7.68 10.88
CA MET A 51 4.21 -7.38 11.86
C MET A 51 3.73 -5.92 11.82
N LEU A 52 2.42 -5.73 11.80
CA LEU A 52 1.76 -4.44 11.97
C LEU A 52 0.78 -4.52 13.15
N SER A 53 0.97 -3.65 14.14
CA SER A 53 0.06 -3.51 15.29
C SER A 53 -0.52 -2.09 15.32
N ILE A 54 -1.84 -1.99 15.37
CA ILE A 54 -2.58 -0.73 15.42
C ILE A 54 -3.50 -0.79 16.66
N ASP A 55 -3.41 0.22 17.51
CA ASP A 55 -4.15 0.30 18.77
C ASP A 55 -4.74 1.71 18.95
N SER A 56 -6.01 1.84 19.36
CA SER A 56 -6.59 3.12 19.78
C SER A 56 -6.46 4.23 18.71
N CYS A 57 -6.87 3.93 17.47
CA CYS A 57 -6.76 4.82 16.30
C CYS A 57 -8.13 5.04 15.63
N ASP A 58 -9.01 5.79 16.28
CA ASP A 58 -10.43 5.88 15.90
C ASP A 58 -10.71 6.75 14.67
N ALA A 59 -9.76 7.52 14.15
CA ALA A 59 -9.93 8.22 12.86
C ALA A 59 -9.53 7.35 11.65
N LEU A 60 -9.00 6.15 11.88
CA LEU A 60 -8.55 5.27 10.81
C LEU A 60 -9.74 4.46 10.28
N VAL A 61 -10.05 4.62 8.99
CA VAL A 61 -11.15 3.88 8.33
C VAL A 61 -10.65 2.68 7.54
N THR A 62 -9.48 2.82 6.91
CA THR A 62 -8.87 1.79 6.04
C THR A 62 -7.41 1.60 6.39
N ILE A 63 -6.98 0.34 6.57
CA ILE A 63 -5.59 0.00 6.90
C ILE A 63 -4.71 -0.03 5.65
N PHE A 64 -5.12 -0.80 4.65
CA PHE A 64 -4.44 -0.96 3.37
C PHE A 64 -5.30 -0.41 2.23
N PRO A 65 -5.11 0.87 1.85
CA PRO A 65 -5.76 1.42 0.68
C PRO A 65 -5.32 0.69 -0.60
N SER A 66 -6.11 0.77 -1.66
CA SER A 66 -5.89 0.08 -2.94
C SER A 66 -4.48 0.23 -3.52
N ASN A 67 -3.85 1.39 -3.35
CA ASN A 67 -2.49 1.68 -3.80
C ASN A 67 -1.37 0.94 -3.01
N THR A 68 -1.73 0.20 -1.96
CA THR A 68 -0.80 -0.60 -1.14
C THR A 68 -0.96 -2.11 -1.31
N VAL A 69 -1.99 -2.54 -2.05
CA VAL A 69 -2.23 -3.95 -2.34
C VAL A 69 -1.02 -4.54 -3.07
N GLY A 70 -0.58 -5.71 -2.61
CA GLY A 70 0.58 -6.42 -3.18
C GLY A 70 1.97 -5.89 -2.78
N LYS A 71 2.06 -4.84 -1.96
CA LYS A 71 3.36 -4.26 -1.52
C LYS A 71 3.95 -4.97 -0.30
N PHE A 72 3.13 -5.29 0.69
CA PHE A 72 3.58 -5.87 1.97
C PHE A 72 3.59 -7.41 1.91
N GLN A 73 4.45 -7.97 1.05
CA GLN A 73 4.44 -9.41 0.74
C GLN A 73 4.91 -10.29 1.90
N ASN A 74 5.72 -9.74 2.81
CA ASN A 74 6.26 -10.46 3.97
C ASN A 74 5.45 -10.23 5.25
N LEU A 75 4.32 -9.52 5.19
CA LEU A 75 3.50 -9.24 6.37
C LEU A 75 2.79 -10.52 6.84
N GLU A 76 3.19 -11.03 8.00
CA GLU A 76 2.67 -12.25 8.59
C GLU A 76 1.57 -11.99 9.63
N LYS A 77 1.68 -10.88 10.36
CA LYS A 77 0.81 -10.57 11.50
C LYS A 77 0.24 -9.16 11.40
N LEU A 78 -1.08 -9.07 11.41
CA LEU A 78 -1.82 -7.83 11.58
C LEU A 78 -2.61 -7.91 12.89
N ARG A 79 -2.42 -6.91 13.75
CA ARG A 79 -3.21 -6.72 14.97
C ARG A 79 -3.86 -5.35 14.92
N VAL A 80 -5.18 -5.31 15.14
CA VAL A 80 -5.97 -4.07 15.20
C VAL A 80 -6.83 -4.17 16.45
N MET A 81 -6.63 -3.26 17.40
CA MET A 81 -7.33 -3.26 18.70
C MET A 81 -7.86 -1.87 18.97
N PHE A 82 -9.08 -1.78 19.53
CA PHE A 82 -9.68 -0.50 19.95
C PHE A 82 -9.66 0.57 18.84
N CYS A 83 -9.93 0.20 17.59
CA CYS A 83 -10.02 1.16 16.48
C CYS A 83 -11.45 1.14 15.95
N GLU A 84 -12.33 1.97 16.51
CA GLU A 84 -13.78 1.83 16.33
C GLU A 84 -14.24 2.12 14.89
N SER A 85 -13.56 3.01 14.18
CA SER A 85 -13.94 3.41 12.82
C SER A 85 -13.31 2.58 11.71
N VAL A 86 -12.49 1.57 12.03
CA VAL A 86 -11.89 0.72 10.98
C VAL A 86 -12.98 -0.15 10.37
N GLU A 87 -13.37 0.19 9.14
CA GLU A 87 -14.39 -0.56 8.39
C GLU A 87 -13.77 -1.64 7.50
N GLN A 88 -12.57 -1.38 6.96
CA GLN A 88 -11.95 -2.24 5.97
C GLN A 88 -10.45 -2.41 6.23
N VAL A 89 -9.98 -3.65 6.15
CA VAL A 89 -8.54 -3.95 6.20
C VAL A 89 -7.91 -3.66 4.84
N PHE A 90 -8.52 -4.12 3.76
CA PHE A 90 -8.06 -3.90 2.38
C PHE A 90 -9.14 -3.20 1.56
N ASP A 91 -8.80 -2.08 0.94
CA ASP A 91 -9.60 -1.47 -0.12
C ASP A 91 -9.26 -2.18 -1.43
N LEU A 92 -10.03 -3.23 -1.73
CA LEU A 92 -9.95 -3.97 -2.98
C LEU A 92 -10.93 -3.34 -3.96
N GLN A 93 -10.47 -2.36 -4.74
CA GLN A 93 -11.24 -1.95 -5.91
C GLN A 93 -11.29 -3.15 -6.86
N CYS A 94 -12.49 -3.67 -7.10
CA CYS A 94 -12.70 -4.77 -8.02
C CYS A 94 -12.04 -4.43 -9.36
N ILE A 95 -11.05 -5.23 -9.75
CA ILE A 95 -10.66 -5.31 -11.15
C ILE A 95 -11.81 -6.09 -11.78
N ASP A 96 -12.71 -5.42 -12.49
CA ASP A 96 -13.64 -6.10 -13.37
C ASP A 96 -12.80 -6.84 -14.41
N ILE A 97 -12.55 -8.13 -14.16
CA ILE A 97 -12.00 -9.01 -15.18
C ILE A 97 -13.16 -9.21 -16.14
N GLU A 98 -13.26 -8.34 -17.16
CA GLU A 98 -13.98 -8.67 -18.37
C GLU A 98 -13.33 -9.95 -18.90
N THR A 99 -13.91 -11.10 -18.56
CA THR A 99 -13.59 -12.33 -19.26
C THR A 99 -14.03 -12.07 -20.69
N GLU A 100 -13.05 -11.88 -21.59
CA GLU A 100 -13.27 -11.99 -23.02
C GLU A 100 -13.85 -13.39 -23.27
N THR A 101 -15.18 -13.49 -23.21
CA THR A 101 -15.89 -14.63 -23.77
C THR A 101 -15.84 -14.43 -25.28
N GLY A 102 -14.71 -14.84 -25.86
CA GLY A 102 -14.66 -15.16 -27.27
C GLY A 102 -15.70 -16.23 -27.55
N HIS A 103 -16.82 -15.84 -28.14
CA HIS A 103 -17.66 -16.72 -28.93
C HIS A 103 -17.82 -16.08 -30.30
N GLY A 104 -16.83 -16.37 -31.15
CA GLY A 104 -17.08 -16.40 -32.57
C GLY A 104 -17.99 -17.58 -32.88
N SER A 105 -19.16 -17.28 -33.45
CA SER A 105 -19.85 -18.01 -34.53
C SER A 105 -21.14 -17.27 -34.85
#